data_AF-A0A945FXR3-F1
#
_entry.id   AF-A0A945FXR3-F1
#
_cell.length_a   1.000
_cell.length_b   1.000
_cell.length_c   1.000
_cell.angle_alpha   90.00
_cell.angle_beta   90.00
_cell.angle_gamma   90.00
#
_symmetry.space_group_name_H-M   'P 1'
#
loop_
_entity.id
_entity.type
_entity.pdbx_description
1 polymer ?
#
loop_
_entity_poly.entity_id
_entity_poly.type
_entity_poly.pdbx_seq_one_letter_code
_entity_poly.pdbx_strand_id
1 'polypeptide(L)' 'MIKRFGSHGQAIGEFNLANDIVMNRQGLLYVLDAGNFRVQLIDNSGNPLHSWG' A
#
# COMPACT_ATOMS: atom_id res chain seq x y z
N MET A 1 -0.81 20.34 -1.88
CA MET A 1 -1.52 19.54 -0.86
C MET A 1 -0.79 18.22 -0.70
N ILE A 2 -0.57 17.76 0.53
CA ILE A 2 0.04 16.45 0.81
C ILE A 2 -1.10 15.46 1.07
N LYS A 3 -1.17 14.36 0.32
CA LYS A 3 -2.13 13.27 0.56
C LYS A 3 -1.53 12.28 1.56
N ARG A 4 -2.38 11.69 2.40
CA ARG A 4 -2.07 10.58 3.31
C ARG A 4 -3.11 9.49 3.09
N PHE A 5 -2.70 8.23 3.17
CA PHE A 5 -3.58 7.07 3.06
C PHE A 5 -3.10 5.96 3.99
N GLY A 6 -4.03 5.07 4.35
CA GLY A 6 -3.80 3.93 5.22
C GLY A 6 -3.99 4.20 6.71
N SER A 7 -4.15 3.10 7.45
CA SER A 7 -4.26 3.03 8.92
C SER A 7 -3.52 1.78 9.41
N HIS A 8 -3.30 1.66 10.72
CA HIS A 8 -2.74 0.42 11.28
C HIS A 8 -3.76 -0.73 11.19
N GLY A 9 -3.34 -1.91 10.76
CA GLY A 9 -4.21 -3.10 10.73
C GLY A 9 -3.81 -4.15 9.69
N GLN A 10 -4.75 -5.04 9.36
CA GLN A 10 -4.53 -6.21 8.50
C GLN A 10 -5.47 -6.25 7.28
N ALA A 11 -6.51 -5.41 7.22
CA ALA A 11 -7.39 -5.34 6.06
C ALA A 11 -6.69 -4.66 4.87
N ILE A 12 -7.24 -4.81 3.66
CA ILE A 12 -6.68 -4.15 2.47
C ILE A 12 -6.72 -2.62 2.64
N GLY A 13 -5.61 -1.93 2.37
CA GLY A 13 -5.43 -0.51 2.65
C GLY A 13 -4.96 -0.20 4.08
N GLU A 14 -4.94 -1.17 4.99
CA GLU A 14 -4.30 -1.04 6.30
C GLU A 14 -2.86 -1.57 6.26
N PHE A 15 -2.02 -1.18 7.22
CA PHE A 15 -0.60 -1.54 7.26
C PHE A 15 -0.17 -1.93 8.66
N ASN A 16 0.68 -2.95 8.78
CA ASN A 16 1.30 -3.31 10.05
C ASN A 16 2.76 -2.82 10.12
N LEU A 17 3.51 -3.01 9.03
CA LEU A 17 4.87 -2.46 8.87
C LEU A 17 5.15 -2.18 7.39
N ALA A 18 4.71 -1.01 6.92
CA ALA A 18 5.00 -0.52 5.57
C ALA A 18 6.48 -0.15 5.43
N ASN A 19 7.29 -1.08 4.92
CA ASN A 19 8.75 -0.96 4.89
C ASN A 19 9.28 -0.25 3.65
N ASP A 20 8.66 -0.47 2.49
CA ASP A 20 9.14 0.07 1.21
C ASP A 20 7.97 0.34 0.25
N ILE A 21 8.19 1.21 -0.73
CA ILE A 21 7.21 1.62 -1.73
C ILE A 21 7.87 1.92 -3.07
N VAL A 22 7.32 1.37 -4.14
CA VAL A 22 7.71 1.69 -5.53
C VAL A 22 6.51 2.10 -6.37
N MET A 23 6.72 2.96 -7.36
CA MET A 23 5.68 3.41 -8.29
C MET A 23 6.02 3.00 -9.72
N ASN A 24 5.05 2.44 -10.44
CA ASN A 24 5.21 2.17 -11.87
C ASN A 24 4.88 3.41 -12.74
N ARG A 25 5.06 3.30 -14.06
CA ARG A 25 4.81 4.42 -15.00
C ARG A 25 3.35 4.86 -15.09
N GLN A 26 2.42 4.03 -14.65
CA GLN A 26 0.98 4.30 -14.62
C GLN A 26 0.55 4.96 -13.30
N GLY A 27 1.48 5.18 -12.36
CA GLY A 27 1.18 5.77 -11.06
C GLY A 27 0.61 4.79 -10.04
N LEU A 28 0.70 3.48 -10.29
CA LEU A 28 0.35 2.45 -9.30
C LEU A 28 1.50 2.26 -8.33
N LEU A 29 1.16 2.25 -7.05
CA LEU A 29 2.03 2.06 -5.90
C LEU A 29 2.02 0.60 -5.48
N TYR A 30 3.19 0.01 -5.31
CA TYR A 30 3.38 -1.30 -4.70
C TYR A 30 4.04 -1.08 -3.35
N VAL A 31 3.34 -1.42 -2.28
CA VAL A 31 3.81 -1.21 -0.90
C VAL A 31 4.14 -2.55 -0.28
N LEU A 32 5.36 -2.69 0.24
CA LEU A 32 5.77 -3.84 1.03
C LEU A 32 5.27 -3.65 2.47
N ASP A 33 4.21 -4.38 2.84
CA ASP A 33 3.66 -4.41 4.19
C ASP A 33 4.21 -5.63 4.93
N ALA A 34 5.47 -5.51 5.36
CA ALA A 34 6.27 -6.61 5.91
C ALA A 34 5.65 -7.22 7.17
N GLY A 35 4.93 -6.43 7.96
CA GLY A 35 4.26 -6.89 9.19
C GLY A 35 3.04 -7.77 8.92
N ASN A 36 2.49 -7.70 7.71
CA ASN A 36 1.40 -8.56 7.25
C ASN A 36 1.86 -9.57 6.19
N PHE A 37 3.18 -9.67 5.96
CA PHE A 37 3.79 -10.58 4.99
C PHE A 37 3.20 -10.48 3.57
N ARG A 38 2.82 -9.27 3.16
CA ARG A 38 2.12 -9.03 1.89
C ARG A 38 2.69 -7.85 1.12
N VAL A 39 2.38 -7.82 -0.17
CA VAL A 39 2.52 -6.64 -1.03
C VAL A 39 1.13 -6.11 -1.33
N GLN A 40 0.93 -4.79 -1.22
CA GLN A 40 -0.34 -4.13 -1.56
C GLN A 40 -0.19 -3.25 -2.79
N LEU A 41 -1.18 -3.32 -3.69
CA LEU A 41 -1.32 -2.45 -4.85
C LEU A 41 -2.27 -1.31 -4.52
N ILE A 42 -1.84 -0.07 -4.71
CA ILE A 42 -2.59 1.15 -4.41
C ILE A 42 -2.52 2.11 -5.61
N ASP A 43 -3.60 2.84 -5.89
CA ASP A 43 -3.58 3.86 -6.93
C ASP A 43 -2.91 5.18 -6.47
N ASN A 44 -2.70 6.12 -7.40
CA ASN A 44 -2.10 7.42 -7.11
C ASN A 44 -2.95 8.33 -6.20
N SER A 45 -4.19 7.92 -5.91
CA SER A 45 -5.13 8.61 -5.04
C SER A 45 -5.18 8.02 -3.64
N GLY A 46 -4.45 6.92 -3.40
CA GLY A 46 -4.38 6.24 -2.11
C GLY A 46 -5.45 5.16 -1.94
N ASN A 47 -6.18 4.79 -2.99
CA ASN A 47 -7.20 3.74 -2.91
C ASN A 47 -6.53 2.37 -3.03
N PRO A 48 -6.77 1.44 -2.09
CA PRO A 48 -6.30 0.07 -2.21
C PRO A 48 -7.01 -0.65 -3.36
N LEU A 49 -6.23 -1.33 -4.20
CA LEU A 49 -6.73 -2.08 -5.35
C LEU A 49 -6.62 -3.60 -5.15
N HIS A 50 -5.49 -4.05 -4.59
CA HIS A 50 -5.23 -5.47 -4.42
C HIS A 50 -4.15 -5.76 -3.38
N SER A 51 -4.03 -7.02 -2.96
CA SER A 51 -2.92 -7.51 -2.15
C SER A 51 -2.53 -8.94 -2.52
N TRP A 52 -1.24 -9.25 -2.43
CA TRP A 52 -0.70 -10.61 -2.59
C TRP A 52 0.07 -11.04 -1.35
N GLY A 53 -0.04 -12.33 -1.01
CA GLY A 53 0.48 -12.91 0.24
C GLY A 53 -0.63 -13.51 1.06
#